data_AF-A0A945DXI2-F1
#
_entry.id   AF-A0A945DXI2-F1
#
_cell.length_a   1.000
_cell.length_b   1.000
_cell.length_c   1.000
_cell.angle_alpha   90.00
_cell.angle_beta   90.00
_cell.angle_gamma   90.00
#
_symmetry.space_group_name_H-M   'P 1'
#
loop_
_entity.id
_entity.type
_entity.pdbx_description
1 polymer ?
#
loop_
_entity_poly.entity_id
_entity_poly.type
_entity_poly.pdbx_seq_one_letter_code
_entity_poly.pdbx_strand_id
1 'polypeptide(L)'
;GTVSVIQNGFQFRVGIPEPHIELLSLASIHTSNLGVDTENVSGFNSLEEIDIRTEQRIKDSICVLEKSMKEISEVRDRVKVFCETTFNDSMKDLRNEYEKLVITEKNIENSVEAHVFAEQTGNIIAKNLVRSTEAQAHQNHETVLSLLK
;
A
#
# COMPACT_ATOMS: atom_id res chain seq x y z
N GLY A 1 28.56 12.86 14.33
CA GLY A 1 27.89 11.80 13.56
C GLY A 1 27.08 10.98 14.52
N THR A 2 25.78 10.90 14.31
CA THR A 2 24.87 10.15 15.21
C THR A 2 24.81 8.71 14.70
N VAL A 3 25.30 7.77 15.50
CA VAL A 3 25.13 6.33 15.26
C VAL A 3 23.91 5.89 16.06
N SER A 4 22.81 5.58 15.37
CA SER A 4 21.62 4.98 16.00
C SER A 4 21.69 3.47 15.84
N VAL A 5 21.88 2.75 16.95
CA VAL A 5 21.78 1.29 16.99
C VAL A 5 20.30 0.95 17.17
N ILE A 6 19.72 0.27 16.18
CA ILE A 6 18.32 -0.13 16.19
C ILE A 6 18.23 -1.54 16.77
N GLN A 7 17.87 -1.66 18.05
CA GLN A 7 17.46 -2.92 18.64
C GLN A 7 15.92 -2.99 18.58
N ASN A 8 15.38 -3.98 17.86
CA ASN A 8 13.93 -4.24 17.71
C ASN A 8 13.11 -3.12 17.01
N GLY A 9 13.67 -2.46 15.99
CA GLY A 9 12.92 -1.48 15.18
C GLY A 9 12.31 -2.10 13.93
N PHE A 10 11.06 -1.73 13.63
CA PHE A 10 10.39 -2.09 12.39
C PHE A 10 10.65 -1.01 11.33
N GLN A 11 11.01 -1.42 10.12
CA GLN A 11 11.21 -0.54 8.97
C GLN A 11 10.02 -0.63 8.03
N PHE A 12 9.47 0.52 7.67
CA PHE A 12 8.36 0.60 6.73
C PHE A 12 8.73 1.55 5.60
N ARG A 13 8.49 1.11 4.36
CA ARG A 13 8.70 1.93 3.17
C ARG A 13 7.41 2.66 2.84
N VAL A 14 7.46 3.98 2.87
CA VAL A 14 6.30 4.88 2.82
C VAL A 14 6.55 5.96 1.76
N GLY A 15 5.50 6.41 1.07
CA GLY A 15 5.56 7.51 0.12
C GLY A 15 5.85 7.11 -1.33
N ILE A 16 5.09 7.72 -2.24
CA ILE A 16 5.31 7.75 -3.69
C ILE A 16 5.07 9.21 -4.13
N PRO A 17 5.95 9.84 -4.95
CA PRO A 17 7.03 9.23 -5.71
C PRO A 17 8.37 9.09 -4.97
N GLU A 18 8.52 9.70 -3.79
CA GLU A 18 9.75 9.63 -3.00
C GLU A 18 9.57 8.64 -1.83
N PRO A 19 10.05 7.39 -1.97
CA PRO A 19 9.98 6.42 -0.89
C PRO A 19 10.91 6.87 0.24
N HIS A 20 10.33 7.20 1.39
CA HIS A 20 11.06 7.38 2.63
C HIS A 20 10.81 6.19 3.55
N ILE A 21 11.80 5.89 4.38
CA ILE A 21 11.71 4.81 5.36
C ILE A 21 11.31 5.44 6.68
N GLU A 22 10.11 5.11 7.16
CA GLU A 22 9.76 5.39 8.55
C GLU A 22 10.24 4.24 9.43
N LEU A 23 10.93 4.62 10.52
CA LEU A 23 11.46 3.69 11.49
C LEU A 23 10.65 3.78 12.78
N LEU A 24 9.98 2.68 13.14
CA LEU A 24 9.34 2.55 14.43
C LEU A 24 10.25 1.73 15.37
N SER A 25 11.05 2.44 16.17
CA SER A 25 11.85 1.82 17.24
C SER A 25 11.05 1.80 18.54
N LEU A 26 10.79 0.62 19.09
CA LEU A 26 10.07 0.46 20.36
C LEU A 26 11.06 0.18 21.48
N ALA A 27 10.85 0.81 22.64
CA ALA A 27 11.61 0.45 23.85
C ALA A 27 11.26 -0.98 24.28
N SER A 28 12.18 -1.65 24.96
CA SER A 28 11.92 -2.97 25.53
C SER A 28 10.81 -2.88 26.59
N ILE A 29 9.84 -3.79 26.50
CA ILE A 29 8.77 -3.97 27.50
C ILE A 29 9.07 -5.14 28.44
N HIS A 30 10.31 -5.63 28.47
CA HIS A 30 10.71 -6.64 29.43
C HIS A 30 10.59 -6.09 30.85
N THR A 31 10.14 -6.90 31.81
CA THR A 31 9.89 -6.44 33.19
C THR A 31 11.13 -5.88 33.87
N SER A 32 12.33 -6.35 33.50
CA SER A 32 13.62 -5.79 33.98
C SER A 32 13.90 -4.36 33.49
N ASN A 33 13.21 -3.92 32.42
CA ASN A 33 13.43 -2.64 31.76
C ASN A 33 12.28 -1.65 32.02
N LEU A 34 11.23 -2.08 32.72
CA LEU A 34 10.06 -1.27 33.03
C LEU A 34 10.12 -0.77 34.47
N GLY A 35 9.69 0.48 34.67
CA GLY A 35 9.67 1.08 35.99
C GLY A 35 11.08 1.30 36.59
N VAL A 36 12.11 1.29 35.74
CA VAL A 36 13.50 1.54 36.14
C VAL A 36 13.66 2.97 36.62
N ASP A 37 14.56 3.24 37.57
CA ASP A 37 14.74 4.56 38.19
C ASP A 37 13.45 5.11 38.85
N THR A 38 12.62 4.22 39.40
CA THR A 38 11.50 4.64 40.25
C THR A 38 12.00 4.84 41.67
N GLU A 39 11.79 6.02 42.24
CA GLU A 39 12.15 6.29 43.63
C GLU A 39 11.32 5.43 44.58
N ASN A 40 12.00 4.61 45.37
CA ASN A 40 11.37 3.74 46.35
C ASN A 40 12.36 3.37 47.45
N VAL A 41 11.86 3.07 48.66
CA VAL A 41 12.70 2.71 49.80
C VAL A 41 12.91 1.21 49.95
N SER A 42 12.14 0.41 49.20
CA SER A 42 12.18 -1.05 49.16
C SER A 42 13.32 -1.63 48.31
N GLY A 43 14.04 -0.79 47.57
CA GLY A 43 15.20 -1.15 46.76
C GLY A 43 14.87 -1.79 45.41
N PHE A 44 13.64 -1.64 44.90
CA PHE A 44 13.24 -2.16 43.59
C PHE A 44 13.93 -1.39 42.47
N ASN A 45 14.61 -2.09 41.56
CA ASN A 45 15.20 -1.49 40.37
C ASN A 45 14.27 -1.50 39.17
N SER A 46 13.29 -2.41 39.12
CA SER A 46 12.40 -2.57 37.97
C SER A 46 11.10 -3.30 38.37
N LEU A 47 10.18 -3.41 37.42
CA LEU A 47 8.93 -4.15 37.58
C LEU A 47 9.14 -5.64 37.90
N GLU A 48 10.28 -6.22 37.51
CA GLU A 48 10.61 -7.62 37.83
C GLU A 48 10.80 -7.87 39.33
N GLU A 49 11.23 -6.84 40.08
CA GLU A 49 11.67 -6.99 41.46
C GLU A 49 10.59 -6.67 42.51
N ILE A 50 9.40 -6.24 42.07
CA ILE A 50 8.34 -5.80 42.97
C ILE A 50 7.90 -6.91 43.94
N ASP A 51 7.46 -6.51 45.12
CA ASP A 51 7.10 -7.42 46.21
C ASP A 51 6.03 -6.80 47.10
N ILE A 52 5.11 -7.63 47.59
CA ILE A 52 3.91 -7.20 48.34
C ILE A 52 3.87 -7.76 49.77
N ARG A 53 5.00 -8.25 50.29
CA ARG A 53 5.08 -8.86 51.64
C ARG A 53 4.88 -7.89 52.81
N THR A 54 5.09 -6.59 52.61
CA THR A 54 4.92 -5.57 53.67
C THR A 54 4.18 -4.36 53.14
N GLU A 55 3.55 -3.58 54.03
CA GLU A 55 2.80 -2.37 53.64
C GLU A 55 3.68 -1.37 52.86
N GLN A 56 4.93 -1.17 53.27
CA GLN A 56 5.86 -0.30 52.55
C GLN A 56 6.18 -0.83 51.15
N ARG A 57 6.42 -2.14 51.03
CA ARG A 57 6.74 -2.77 49.74
C ARG A 57 5.54 -2.73 48.79
N ILE A 58 4.30 -2.78 49.31
CA ILE A 58 3.08 -2.55 48.52
C ILE A 58 3.07 -1.13 47.94
N LYS A 59 3.30 -0.09 48.77
CA LYS A 59 3.32 1.31 48.30
C LYS A 59 4.36 1.53 47.21
N ASP A 60 5.56 1.00 47.43
CA ASP A 60 6.67 1.11 46.49
C ASP A 60 6.40 0.34 45.18
N SER A 61 5.80 -0.86 45.28
CA SER A 61 5.41 -1.65 44.11
C SER A 61 4.37 -0.95 43.25
N ILE A 62 3.41 -0.23 43.87
CA ILE A 62 2.42 0.57 43.14
C ILE A 62 3.13 1.67 42.34
N CYS A 63 4.12 2.35 42.93
CA CYS A 63 4.86 3.40 42.22
C CYS A 63 5.61 2.85 40.99
N VAL A 64 6.32 1.71 41.14
CA VAL A 64 7.02 1.04 40.03
C VAL A 64 6.03 0.62 38.94
N LEU A 65 4.87 0.09 39.33
CA LEU A 65 3.82 -0.35 38.43
C LEU A 65 3.19 0.82 37.66
N GLU A 66 2.92 1.94 38.32
CA GLU A 66 2.39 3.16 37.68
C GLU A 66 3.36 3.70 36.62
N LYS A 67 4.66 3.77 36.94
CA LYS A 67 5.69 4.16 35.97
C LYS A 67 5.74 3.21 34.78
N SER A 68 5.75 1.90 35.05
CA SER A 68 5.76 0.86 34.02
C SER A 68 4.54 0.95 33.10
N MET A 69 3.34 1.18 33.66
CA MET A 69 2.11 1.35 32.88
C MET A 69 2.16 2.59 31.98
N LYS A 70 2.76 3.68 32.46
CA LYS A 70 2.97 4.88 31.66
C LYS A 70 3.92 4.62 30.49
N GLU A 71 5.06 3.97 30.74
CA GLU A 71 6.03 3.60 29.70
C GLU A 71 5.39 2.71 28.61
N ILE A 72 4.61 1.70 29.01
CA ILE A 72 3.86 0.86 28.05
C ILE A 72 2.83 1.68 27.28
N SER A 73 2.12 2.60 27.94
CA SER A 73 1.12 3.44 27.29
C SER A 73 1.74 4.37 26.25
N GLU A 74 2.90 4.95 26.54
CA GLU A 74 3.65 5.77 25.58
C GLU A 74 4.09 4.96 24.35
N VAL A 75 4.58 3.73 24.56
CA VAL A 75 4.90 2.81 23.46
C VAL A 75 3.65 2.49 22.62
N ARG A 76 2.53 2.19 23.27
CA ARG A 76 1.24 1.94 22.59
C ARG A 76 0.78 3.15 21.78
N ASP A 77 0.85 4.34 22.34
CA ASP A 77 0.38 5.55 21.68
C ASP A 77 1.24 5.88 20.45
N ARG A 78 2.56 5.63 20.51
CA ARG A 78 3.45 5.72 19.33
C ARG A 78 3.07 4.72 18.24
N VAL A 79 2.78 3.47 18.60
CA VAL A 79 2.30 2.46 17.65
C VAL A 79 0.96 2.89 17.04
N LYS A 80 0.05 3.44 17.86
CA LYS A 80 -1.25 3.92 17.39
C LYS A 80 -1.10 5.02 16.35
N VAL A 81 -0.29 6.05 16.63
CA VAL A 81 -0.02 7.13 15.67
C VAL A 81 0.54 6.57 14.38
N PHE A 82 1.55 5.69 14.44
CA PHE A 82 2.11 5.06 13.25
C PHE A 82 1.04 4.33 12.40
N CYS A 83 0.15 3.58 13.03
CA CYS A 83 -0.93 2.87 12.33
C CYS A 83 -1.97 3.81 11.73
N GLU A 84 -2.35 4.88 12.45
CA GLU A 84 -3.42 5.80 12.04
C GLU A 84 -2.97 6.80 10.96
N THR A 85 -1.71 7.24 10.99
CA THR A 85 -1.17 8.19 10.03
C THR A 85 -0.38 7.44 8.96
N THR A 86 0.81 6.97 9.30
CA THR A 86 1.81 6.52 8.33
C THR A 86 1.33 5.31 7.54
N PHE A 87 0.87 4.27 8.24
CA PHE A 87 0.45 3.03 7.59
C PHE A 87 -0.81 3.24 6.76
N ASN A 88 -1.79 3.98 7.28
CA ASN A 88 -3.04 4.26 6.58
C ASN A 88 -2.82 5.14 5.33
N ASP A 89 -2.00 6.18 5.43
CA ASP A 89 -1.65 7.04 4.29
C ASP A 89 -0.90 6.24 3.21
N SER A 90 0.06 5.40 3.62
CA SER A 90 0.77 4.49 2.70
C SER A 90 -0.17 3.58 1.93
N MET A 91 -1.16 2.98 2.62
CA MET A 91 -2.15 2.10 1.99
C MET A 91 -3.07 2.85 1.03
N LYS A 92 -3.45 4.08 1.39
CA LYS A 92 -4.26 4.94 0.54
C LYS A 92 -3.50 5.34 -0.72
N ASP A 93 -2.23 5.69 -0.60
CA ASP A 93 -1.37 6.02 -1.73
C ASP A 93 -1.19 4.82 -2.66
N LEU A 94 -0.88 3.64 -2.10
CA LEU A 94 -0.75 2.41 -2.87
C LEU A 94 -2.04 2.09 -3.64
N ARG A 95 -3.20 2.27 -3.00
CA ARG A 95 -4.50 2.09 -3.65
C ARG A 95 -4.71 3.07 -4.80
N ASN A 96 -4.40 4.35 -4.61
CA ASN A 96 -4.54 5.35 -5.66
C ASN A 96 -3.66 5.04 -6.87
N GLU A 97 -2.42 4.61 -6.65
CA GLU A 97 -1.51 4.21 -7.73
C GLU A 97 -2.00 2.95 -8.45
N TYR A 98 -2.53 1.98 -7.71
CA TYR A 98 -3.16 0.81 -8.31
C TYR A 98 -4.36 1.19 -9.19
N GLU A 99 -5.24 2.07 -8.72
CA GLU A 99 -6.39 2.55 -9.50
C GLU A 99 -5.94 3.29 -10.77
N LYS A 100 -4.87 4.10 -10.71
CA LYS A 100 -4.27 4.73 -11.90
C LYS A 100 -3.71 3.71 -12.89
N LEU A 101 -3.07 2.65 -12.40
CA LEU A 101 -2.53 1.58 -13.23
C LEU A 101 -3.65 0.85 -13.97
N VAL A 102 -4.73 0.48 -13.28
CA VAL A 102 -5.91 -0.17 -13.88
C VAL A 102 -6.57 0.72 -14.93
N ILE A 103 -6.73 2.02 -14.67
CA ILE A 103 -7.27 2.97 -15.66
C ILE A 103 -6.35 3.04 -16.89
N THR A 104 -5.03 3.06 -16.68
CA THR A 104 -4.04 3.11 -17.76
C THR A 104 -4.10 1.84 -18.61
N GLU A 105 -4.15 0.67 -17.99
CA GLU A 105 -4.29 -0.63 -18.66
C GLU A 105 -5.57 -0.67 -19.51
N LYS A 106 -6.71 -0.24 -18.93
CA LYS A 106 -7.98 -0.17 -19.64
C LYS A 106 -7.95 0.78 -20.84
N ASN A 107 -7.25 1.92 -20.73
CA ASN A 107 -7.10 2.84 -21.85
C ASN A 107 -6.26 2.24 -22.99
N ILE A 108 -5.22 1.47 -22.66
CA ILE A 108 -4.41 0.74 -23.64
C ILE A 108 -5.28 -0.31 -24.35
N GLU A 109 -6.04 -1.12 -23.59
CA GLU A 109 -6.96 -2.12 -24.14
C GLU A 109 -7.98 -1.49 -25.10
N ASN A 110 -8.68 -0.45 -24.66
CA ASN A 110 -9.64 0.28 -25.50
C ASN A 110 -9.00 0.84 -26.78
N SER A 111 -7.76 1.35 -26.71
CA SER A 111 -7.03 1.85 -27.87
C SER A 111 -6.68 0.73 -28.85
N VAL A 112 -6.29 -0.45 -28.34
CA VAL A 112 -6.02 -1.64 -29.17
C VAL A 112 -7.30 -2.13 -29.84
N GLU A 113 -8.41 -2.21 -29.10
CA GLU A 113 -9.72 -2.57 -29.65
C GLU A 113 -10.17 -1.60 -30.74
N ALA A 114 -10.04 -0.29 -30.52
CA ALA A 114 -10.37 0.74 -31.51
C ALA A 114 -9.54 0.60 -32.79
N HIS A 115 -8.25 0.28 -32.66
CA HIS A 115 -7.38 0.01 -33.80
C HIS A 115 -7.84 -1.23 -34.58
N VAL A 116 -8.12 -2.35 -33.89
CA VAL A 116 -8.63 -3.58 -34.51
C VAL A 116 -9.96 -3.31 -35.23
N PHE A 117 -10.87 -2.56 -34.61
CA PHE A 117 -12.15 -2.20 -35.22
C PHE A 117 -11.98 -1.35 -36.50
N ALA A 118 -11.04 -0.40 -36.50
CA ALA A 118 -10.74 0.41 -37.67
C ALA A 118 -10.21 -0.44 -38.84
N GLU A 119 -9.30 -1.39 -38.54
CA GLU A 119 -8.77 -2.33 -39.54
C GLU A 119 -9.87 -3.24 -40.10
N GLN A 120 -10.71 -3.81 -39.23
CA GLN A 120 -11.87 -4.62 -39.64
C GLN A 120 -12.83 -3.84 -40.53
N THR A 121 -13.13 -2.59 -40.17
CA THR A 121 -13.98 -1.70 -40.97
C THR A 121 -13.38 -1.45 -42.36
N GLY A 122 -12.08 -1.14 -42.42
CA GLY A 122 -11.35 -0.98 -43.69
C GLY A 122 -11.43 -2.23 -44.57
N ASN A 123 -11.25 -3.41 -43.98
CA ASN A 123 -11.37 -4.69 -44.68
C ASN A 123 -12.79 -4.96 -45.20
N ILE A 124 -13.84 -4.62 -44.44
CA ILE A 124 -15.24 -4.73 -44.88
C ILE A 124 -15.50 -3.79 -46.07
N ILE A 125 -15.04 -2.54 -45.99
CA ILE A 125 -15.18 -1.55 -47.08
C ILE A 125 -14.47 -2.05 -48.34
N ALA A 126 -13.22 -2.52 -48.23
CA ALA A 126 -12.46 -3.04 -49.35
C ALA A 126 -13.14 -4.26 -50.00
N LYS A 127 -13.62 -5.22 -49.20
CA LYS A 127 -14.37 -6.38 -49.69
C LYS A 127 -15.66 -5.98 -50.42
N ASN A 128 -16.40 -5.00 -49.88
CA ASN A 128 -17.61 -4.50 -50.52
C ASN A 128 -17.31 -3.75 -51.83
N LEU A 129 -16.21 -2.99 -51.89
CA LEU A 129 -15.76 -2.33 -53.10
C LEU A 129 -15.41 -3.35 -54.19
N VAL A 130 -14.61 -4.38 -53.86
CA VAL A 130 -14.28 -5.47 -54.79
C VAL A 130 -15.55 -6.12 -55.34
N ARG A 131 -16.50 -6.51 -54.47
CA ARG A 131 -17.80 -7.07 -54.90
C ARG A 131 -18.59 -6.12 -55.81
N SER A 132 -18.59 -4.82 -55.52
CA SER A 132 -19.26 -3.82 -56.35
C SER A 132 -18.60 -3.70 -57.72
N THR A 133 -17.26 -3.68 -57.78
CA THR A 133 -16.52 -3.64 -59.05
C THR A 133 -16.70 -4.91 -59.88
N GLU A 134 -16.76 -6.09 -59.23
CA GLU A 134 -17.09 -7.35 -59.90
C GLU A 134 -18.50 -7.30 -60.50
N ALA A 135 -19.49 -6.85 -59.73
CA ALA A 135 -20.87 -6.70 -60.21
C ALA A 135 -20.97 -5.73 -61.41
N GLN A 136 -20.26 -4.60 -61.36
CA GLN A 136 -20.17 -3.65 -62.47
C GLN A 136 -19.49 -4.27 -63.71
N ALA A 137 -18.38 -5.00 -63.51
CA ALA A 137 -17.70 -5.70 -64.59
C ALA A 137 -18.62 -6.76 -65.24
N HIS A 138 -19.39 -7.52 -64.45
CA HIS A 138 -20.37 -8.47 -64.97
C HIS A 138 -21.47 -7.79 -65.80
N GLN A 139 -22.00 -6.64 -65.37
CA GLN A 139 -22.99 -5.88 -66.16
C GLN A 139 -22.43 -5.38 -67.50
N ASN A 140 -21.16 -4.96 -67.55
CA ASN A 140 -20.54 -4.53 -68.79
C ASN A 140 -20.43 -5.66 -69.81
N HIS A 141 -20.09 -6.87 -69.39
CA HIS A 141 -20.03 -8.04 -70.28
C HIS A 141 -21.41 -8.40 -70.85
N GLU A 142 -22.45 -8.44 -70.02
CA GLU A 142 -23.83 -8.70 -70.46
C GLU A 142 -24.33 -7.64 -71.45
N THR A 143 -23.98 -6.37 -71.21
CA THR A 143 -24.31 -5.26 -72.13
C THR A 143 -23.68 -5.48 -73.49
N VAL A 144 -22.40 -5.85 -73.55
CA VAL A 144 -21.71 -6.14 -74.82
C VAL A 144 -22.33 -7.35 -75.53
N LEU A 145 -22.66 -8.42 -74.80
CA LEU A 145 -23.36 -9.60 -75.35
C LEU A 145 -24.72 -9.24 -75.96
N SER A 146 -25.46 -8.30 -75.34
CA SER A 146 -26.76 -7.85 -75.85
C SER A 146 -26.67 -7.09 -77.19
N LEU A 147 -25.52 -6.47 -77.49
CA LEU A 147 -25.28 -5.72 -78.73
C LEU A 147 -24.83 -6.61 -79.90
N LEU A 148 -24.47 -7.88 -79.62
CA LEU A 148 -24.07 -8.87 -80.63
C LEU A 148 -25.24 -9.75 -81.08
N LYS A 149 -26.45 -9.56 -80.52
CA LYS A 149 -27.71 -10.16 -80.97
C LYS A 149 -28.41 -9.25 -81.98
#